data_AF-A0A812W926-F1
#
_entry.id   AF-A0A812W926-F1
#
_cell.length_a   1.000
_cell.length_b   1.000
_cell.length_c   1.000
_cell.angle_alpha   90.00
_cell.angle_beta   90.00
_cell.angle_gamma   90.00
#
_symmetry.space_group_name_H-M   'P 1'
#
loop_
_entity.id
_entity.type
_entity.pdbx_description
1 polymer ?
#
loop_
_entity_poly.entity_id
_entity_poly.type
_entity_poly.pdbx_seq_one_letter_code
_entity_poly.pdbx_strand_id
1 'polypeptide(L)'
;DFLITAFLCLNVIFMGFELQFSGSVTGVQIEFFKHLLIPESWWPSMETFFVVGDQMFTALFTLDVGIRILVLRLKFWTNCMNYIDVLVTLASLVEHIITAMTPVNPTLFRLLRIGKLARALRLVTMSNTLASLELLTKCLQSSVDMLFWSFCLLTCIQCVAGMVVSALCRSFIEDPLQNIDVRQEVFRYYGTFTRTFLS
;
A
#
# COMPACT_ATOMS: atom_id res chain seq x y z
N ASP A 1 -14.20 -21.74 2.48
CA ASP A 1 -13.70 -20.52 3.17
C ASP A 1 -12.33 -20.72 3.81
N PHE A 2 -12.19 -21.47 4.91
CA PHE A 2 -10.90 -21.64 5.61
C PHE A 2 -9.72 -22.08 4.70
N LEU A 3 -9.97 -23.03 3.81
CA LEU A 3 -8.95 -23.54 2.87
C LEU A 3 -8.48 -22.45 1.89
N ILE A 4 -9.40 -21.65 1.35
CA ILE A 4 -9.08 -20.52 0.45
C ILE A 4 -8.29 -19.45 1.20
N THR A 5 -8.69 -19.13 2.43
CA THR A 5 -7.95 -18.21 3.29
C THR A 5 -6.53 -18.71 3.57
N ALA A 6 -6.35 -20.00 3.85
CA ALA A 6 -5.03 -20.60 4.06
C ALA A 6 -4.16 -20.51 2.79
N PHE A 7 -4.71 -20.80 1.62
CA PHE A 7 -4.01 -20.63 0.33
C PHE A 7 -3.60 -19.19 0.07
N LEU A 8 -4.44 -18.22 0.45
CA LEU A 8 -4.15 -16.81 0.31
C LEU A 8 -3.06 -16.33 1.26
N CYS A 9 -3.10 -16.74 2.53
CA CYS A 9 -2.00 -16.49 3.46
C CYS A 9 -0.68 -17.08 2.94
N LEU A 10 -0.73 -18.30 2.39
CA LEU A 10 0.43 -18.94 1.79
C LEU A 10 0.94 -18.17 0.57
N ASN A 11 0.05 -17.67 -0.29
CA ASN A 11 0.43 -16.81 -1.42
C ASN A 11 1.09 -15.50 -0.97
N VAL A 12 0.59 -14.85 0.09
CA VAL A 12 1.20 -13.63 0.63
C VAL A 12 2.59 -13.91 1.20
N ILE A 13 2.76 -15.02 1.93
CA ILE A 13 4.06 -15.45 2.43
C ILE A 13 5.01 -15.73 1.26
N PHE A 14 4.53 -16.40 0.21
CA PHE A 14 5.29 -16.69 -1.00
C PHE A 14 5.76 -15.40 -1.71
N MET A 15 4.87 -14.42 -1.88
CA MET A 15 5.22 -13.10 -2.42
C MET A 15 6.25 -12.37 -1.54
N GLY A 16 6.16 -12.53 -0.21
CA GLY A 16 7.16 -12.00 0.72
C GLY A 16 8.54 -12.61 0.51
N PHE A 17 8.61 -13.94 0.35
CA PHE A 17 9.86 -14.63 0.04
C PHE A 17 10.45 -14.23 -1.31
N GLU A 18 9.61 -14.10 -2.34
CA GLU A 18 10.04 -13.62 -3.65
C GLU A 18 10.62 -12.19 -3.56
N LEU A 19 9.96 -11.30 -2.80
CA LEU A 19 10.45 -9.94 -2.58
C LEU A 19 11.81 -9.94 -1.84
N GLN A 20 11.95 -10.79 -0.82
CA GLN A 20 13.21 -10.97 -0.08
C GLN A 20 14.33 -11.45 -1.02
N PHE A 21 14.03 -12.44 -1.87
CA PHE A 21 14.98 -12.98 -2.84
C PHE A 21 15.39 -11.95 -3.89
N SER A 22 14.43 -11.30 -4.53
CA SER A 22 14.67 -10.25 -5.53
C SER A 22 15.44 -9.05 -4.94
N GLY A 23 15.13 -8.67 -3.70
CA GLY A 23 15.86 -7.66 -2.95
C GLY A 23 17.31 -8.07 -2.67
N SER A 24 17.54 -9.34 -2.33
CA SER A 24 18.88 -9.88 -2.08
C SER A 24 19.74 -9.89 -3.35
N VAL A 25 19.17 -10.30 -4.49
CA VAL A 25 19.84 -10.27 -5.80
C VAL A 25 20.19 -8.82 -6.19
N THR A 26 19.24 -7.90 -6.04
CA THR A 26 19.47 -6.47 -6.32
C THR A 26 20.57 -5.90 -5.41
N GLY A 27 20.58 -6.29 -4.13
CA GLY A 27 21.59 -5.89 -3.14
C GLY A 27 23.01 -6.34 -3.47
N VAL A 28 23.17 -7.46 -4.18
CA VAL A 28 24.47 -7.94 -4.66
C VAL A 28 24.89 -7.22 -5.94
N GLN A 29 23.96 -6.93 -6.83
CA GLN A 29 24.24 -6.15 -8.05
C GLN A 29 24.74 -4.74 -7.75
N ILE A 30 24.33 -4.13 -6.63
CA ILE A 30 24.81 -2.82 -6.16
C ILE A 30 26.04 -2.92 -5.23
N GLU A 31 26.68 -4.09 -5.13
CA GLU A 31 27.83 -4.40 -4.28
C GLU A 31 27.63 -4.11 -2.77
N PHE A 32 26.38 -4.01 -2.30
CA PHE A 32 26.09 -3.71 -0.90
C PHE A 32 26.33 -4.92 0.02
N PHE A 33 26.09 -6.14 -0.47
CA PHE A 33 26.35 -7.39 0.28
C PHE A 33 27.52 -8.18 -0.34
N LYS A 34 28.54 -8.49 0.48
CA LYS A 34 29.75 -9.25 0.07
C LYS A 34 29.60 -10.77 0.07
N HIS A 35 28.60 -11.32 0.74
CA HIS A 35 28.39 -12.76 0.85
C HIS A 35 26.89 -13.07 0.89
N LEU A 36 26.42 -13.85 -0.07
CA LEU A 36 25.05 -14.36 -0.13
C LEU A 36 24.92 -15.69 0.59
N LEU A 37 23.70 -16.00 1.04
CA LEU A 37 23.30 -17.33 1.51
C LEU A 37 23.05 -18.31 0.34
N ILE A 38 22.86 -17.80 -0.90
CA ILE A 38 22.47 -18.59 -2.07
C ILE A 38 23.51 -18.39 -3.20
N PRO A 39 24.09 -19.47 -3.76
CA PRO A 39 25.01 -19.39 -4.89
C PRO A 39 24.34 -18.78 -6.13
N GLU A 40 25.09 -17.97 -6.88
CA GLU A 40 24.63 -17.30 -8.12
C GLU A 40 24.04 -18.26 -9.16
N SER A 41 24.53 -19.50 -9.19
CA SER A 41 24.04 -20.54 -10.10
C SER A 41 22.58 -20.94 -9.89
N TRP A 42 21.99 -20.66 -8.72
CA TRP A 42 20.60 -21.03 -8.39
C TRP A 42 19.59 -19.92 -8.70
N TRP A 43 20.04 -18.72 -9.08
CA TRP A 43 19.13 -17.59 -9.33
C TRP A 43 18.10 -17.84 -10.44
N PRO A 44 18.47 -18.34 -11.64
CA PRO A 44 17.49 -18.54 -12.72
C PRO A 44 16.46 -19.61 -12.35
N SER A 45 16.88 -20.65 -11.63
CA SER A 45 15.98 -21.70 -11.15
C SER A 45 14.99 -21.16 -10.12
N MET A 46 15.43 -20.29 -9.20
CA MET A 46 14.54 -19.66 -8.23
C MET A 46 13.57 -18.66 -8.86
N GLU A 47 14.03 -17.84 -9.81
CA GLU A 47 13.14 -16.95 -10.56
C GLU A 47 12.03 -17.73 -11.28
N THR A 48 12.40 -18.83 -11.94
CA THR A 48 11.43 -19.71 -12.61
C THR A 48 10.43 -20.31 -11.61
N PHE A 49 10.91 -20.76 -10.45
CA PHE A 49 10.05 -21.29 -9.38
C PHE A 49 9.04 -20.25 -8.88
N PHE A 50 9.48 -19.01 -8.66
CA PHE A 50 8.60 -17.92 -8.24
C PHE A 50 7.55 -17.57 -9.31
N VAL A 51 7.96 -17.49 -10.57
CA VAL A 51 7.04 -17.21 -11.70
C VAL A 51 5.96 -18.29 -11.82
N VAL A 52 6.35 -19.57 -11.76
CA VAL A 52 5.41 -20.70 -11.84
C VAL A 52 4.47 -20.71 -10.63
N GLY A 53 4.99 -20.43 -9.43
CA GLY A 53 4.17 -20.31 -8.22
C GLY A 53 3.12 -19.21 -8.34
N ASP A 54 3.54 -18.01 -8.76
CA ASP A 54 2.66 -16.86 -8.95
C ASP A 54 1.56 -17.12 -9.98
N GLN A 55 1.89 -17.80 -11.08
CA GLN A 55 0.93 -18.17 -12.10
C GLN A 55 -0.08 -19.21 -11.56
N MET A 56 0.37 -20.19 -10.78
CA MET A 56 -0.49 -21.19 -10.15
C MET A 56 -1.48 -20.57 -9.17
N PHE A 57 -1.01 -19.69 -8.27
CA PHE A 57 -1.89 -18.96 -7.35
C PHE A 57 -2.88 -18.08 -8.10
N THR A 58 -2.44 -17.35 -9.12
CA THR A 58 -3.32 -16.49 -9.92
C THR A 58 -4.41 -17.29 -10.62
N ALA A 59 -4.08 -18.46 -11.18
CA ALA A 59 -5.05 -19.36 -11.80
C ALA A 59 -6.09 -19.88 -10.79
N LEU A 60 -5.65 -20.33 -9.61
CA LEU A 60 -6.54 -20.81 -8.54
C LEU A 60 -7.52 -19.72 -8.09
N PHE A 61 -7.05 -18.49 -7.88
CA PHE A 61 -7.92 -17.38 -7.48
C PHE A 61 -8.87 -16.94 -8.59
N THR A 62 -8.41 -16.95 -9.83
CA THR A 62 -9.27 -16.63 -10.98
C THR A 62 -10.42 -17.63 -11.08
N LEU A 63 -10.12 -18.91 -10.86
CA LEU A 63 -11.12 -19.97 -10.82
C LEU A 63 -12.10 -19.77 -9.66
N ASP A 64 -11.59 -19.48 -8.46
CA ASP A 64 -12.43 -19.24 -7.27
C ASP A 64 -13.41 -18.06 -7.47
N VAL A 65 -12.93 -16.91 -7.96
CA VAL A 65 -13.79 -15.76 -8.29
C VAL A 65 -14.79 -16.12 -9.39
N GLY A 66 -14.35 -16.87 -10.41
CA GLY A 66 -15.23 -17.37 -11.47
C GLY A 66 -16.37 -18.25 -10.94
N ILE A 67 -16.08 -19.21 -10.07
CA ILE A 67 -17.10 -20.05 -9.42
C ILE A 67 -18.05 -19.18 -8.59
N ARG A 68 -17.54 -18.22 -7.81
CA ARG A 68 -18.38 -17.33 -6.99
C ARG A 68 -19.35 -16.52 -7.86
N ILE A 69 -18.90 -16.00 -9.00
CA ILE A 69 -19.77 -15.32 -9.96
C ILE A 69 -20.88 -16.25 -10.47
N LEU A 70 -20.55 -17.50 -10.84
CA LEU A 70 -21.51 -18.47 -11.36
C LEU A 70 -22.56 -18.88 -10.31
N VAL A 71 -22.15 -19.06 -9.05
CA VAL A 71 -23.02 -19.49 -7.95
C VAL A 71 -23.92 -18.35 -7.46
N LEU A 72 -23.36 -17.15 -7.24
CA LEU A 72 -24.09 -16.01 -6.65
C LEU A 72 -24.86 -15.17 -7.70
N ARG A 73 -24.53 -15.29 -9.00
CA ARG A 73 -25.20 -14.62 -10.12
C ARG A 73 -25.41 -13.11 -9.86
N LEU A 74 -26.66 -12.65 -9.79
CA LEU A 74 -27.00 -11.24 -9.59
C LEU A 74 -26.68 -10.74 -8.17
N LYS A 75 -26.71 -11.63 -7.16
CA LYS A 75 -26.40 -11.26 -5.78
C LYS A 75 -24.91 -10.95 -5.59
N PHE A 76 -24.05 -11.45 -6.49
CA PHE A 76 -22.62 -11.15 -6.48
C PHE A 76 -22.36 -9.64 -6.62
N TRP A 77 -23.10 -8.98 -7.51
CA TRP A 77 -22.91 -7.58 -7.90
C TRP A 77 -23.50 -6.56 -6.91
N THR A 78 -24.13 -7.02 -5.82
CA THR A 78 -24.64 -6.13 -4.77
C THR A 78 -23.57 -5.82 -3.71
N ASN A 79 -22.57 -6.68 -3.54
CA ASN A 79 -21.55 -6.51 -2.51
C ASN A 79 -20.30 -5.77 -3.06
N CYS A 80 -19.94 -4.66 -2.43
CA CYS A 80 -18.75 -3.85 -2.80
C CYS A 80 -17.45 -4.68 -2.79
N MET A 81 -17.29 -5.59 -1.83
CA MET A 81 -16.08 -6.41 -1.68
C MET A 81 -15.86 -7.37 -2.86
N ASN A 82 -16.95 -7.83 -3.48
CA ASN A 82 -16.89 -8.66 -4.67
C ASN A 82 -16.37 -7.89 -5.89
N TYR A 83 -16.61 -6.58 -5.99
CA TYR A 83 -16.05 -5.75 -7.05
C TYR A 83 -14.54 -5.62 -6.93
N ILE A 84 -14.03 -5.48 -5.70
CA ILE A 84 -12.58 -5.43 -5.45
C ILE A 84 -11.94 -6.77 -5.85
N ASP A 85 -12.55 -7.90 -5.50
CA ASP A 85 -12.07 -9.22 -5.92
C ASP A 85 -11.98 -9.37 -7.44
N VAL A 86 -13.00 -8.92 -8.18
CA VAL A 86 -12.98 -8.93 -9.64
C VAL A 86 -11.91 -8.00 -10.19
N LEU A 87 -11.81 -6.77 -9.66
CA LEU A 87 -10.83 -5.78 -10.10
C LEU A 87 -9.40 -6.31 -9.93
N VAL A 88 -9.08 -6.88 -8.78
CA VAL A 88 -7.74 -7.43 -8.53
C VAL A 88 -7.49 -8.65 -9.42
N THR A 89 -8.50 -9.50 -9.65
CA THR A 89 -8.36 -10.67 -10.55
C THR A 89 -8.08 -10.24 -11.99
N LEU A 90 -8.79 -9.23 -12.48
CA LEU A 90 -8.53 -8.65 -13.80
C LEU A 90 -7.16 -8.00 -13.88
N ALA A 91 -6.76 -7.23 -12.86
CA ALA A 91 -5.44 -6.60 -12.82
C ALA A 91 -4.30 -7.63 -12.92
N SER A 92 -4.40 -8.75 -12.19
CA SER A 92 -3.41 -9.84 -12.25
C SER A 92 -3.37 -10.54 -13.61
N LEU A 93 -4.52 -10.71 -14.27
CA LEU A 93 -4.56 -11.29 -15.63
C LEU A 93 -3.92 -10.36 -16.66
N VAL A 94 -4.23 -9.06 -16.60
CA VAL A 94 -3.64 -8.05 -17.48
C VAL A 94 -2.13 -8.00 -17.30
N GLU A 95 -1.65 -8.01 -16.06
CA GLU A 95 -0.21 -8.07 -15.72
C GLU A 95 0.48 -9.28 -16.38
N HIS A 96 -0.13 -10.47 -16.31
CA HIS A 96 0.40 -11.67 -16.96
C HIS A 96 0.44 -11.56 -18.49
N ILE A 97 -0.64 -11.05 -19.11
CA ILE A 97 -0.72 -10.89 -20.57
C ILE A 97 0.34 -9.91 -21.05
N ILE A 98 0.49 -8.77 -20.37
CA ILE A 98 1.48 -7.75 -20.76
C ILE A 98 2.91 -8.31 -20.62
N THR A 99 3.19 -9.04 -19.53
CA THR A 99 4.50 -9.66 -19.30
C THR A 99 4.84 -10.70 -20.37
N ALA A 100 3.84 -11.43 -20.89
CA ALA A 100 4.03 -12.39 -21.98
C ALA A 100 4.26 -11.73 -23.35
N MET A 101 3.68 -10.55 -23.59
CA MET A 101 3.70 -9.88 -24.91
C MET A 101 4.88 -8.93 -25.10
N THR A 102 5.50 -8.43 -24.02
CA THR A 102 6.53 -7.40 -24.12
C THR A 102 7.83 -7.82 -23.42
N PRO A 103 8.95 -7.93 -24.15
CA PRO A 103 10.24 -8.14 -23.53
C PRO A 103 10.67 -6.86 -22.79
N VAL A 104 10.53 -6.92 -21.47
CA VAL A 104 11.28 -6.13 -20.46
C VAL A 104 11.25 -4.60 -20.65
N ASN A 105 10.14 -3.97 -20.27
CA ASN A 105 10.09 -2.52 -20.05
C ASN A 105 10.16 -2.17 -18.54
N PRO A 106 10.94 -1.16 -18.12
CA PRO A 106 11.03 -0.75 -16.71
C PRO A 106 9.70 -0.24 -16.11
N THR A 107 8.76 0.17 -16.97
CA THR A 107 7.37 0.45 -16.58
C THR A 107 6.63 -0.82 -16.13
N LEU A 108 6.89 -1.98 -16.74
CA LEU A 108 6.32 -3.27 -16.35
C LEU A 108 6.76 -3.66 -14.95
N PHE A 109 8.02 -3.40 -14.61
CA PHE A 109 8.54 -3.67 -13.26
C PHE A 109 7.80 -2.85 -12.19
N ARG A 110 7.35 -1.63 -12.52
CA ARG A 110 6.50 -0.82 -11.63
C ARG A 110 5.08 -1.36 -11.56
N LEU A 111 4.49 -1.78 -12.68
CA LEU A 111 3.17 -2.41 -12.69
C LEU A 111 3.18 -3.74 -11.92
N LEU A 112 4.23 -4.55 -12.02
CA LEU A 112 4.40 -5.78 -11.26
C LEU A 112 4.34 -5.53 -9.74
N ARG A 113 4.97 -4.46 -9.27
CA ARG A 113 4.89 -4.07 -7.85
C ARG A 113 3.46 -3.72 -7.43
N ILE A 114 2.74 -2.97 -8.26
CA ILE A 114 1.35 -2.59 -7.99
C ILE A 114 0.43 -3.82 -8.04
N GLY A 115 0.65 -4.73 -8.99
CA GLY A 115 -0.06 -6.00 -9.11
C GLY A 115 0.10 -6.88 -7.87
N LYS A 116 1.32 -6.99 -7.35
CA LYS A 116 1.59 -7.71 -6.08
C LYS A 116 0.92 -7.08 -4.87
N LEU A 117 0.91 -5.75 -4.77
CA LEU A 117 0.16 -5.05 -3.73
C LEU A 117 -1.35 -5.31 -3.86
N ALA A 118 -1.88 -5.29 -5.08
CA ALA A 118 -3.28 -5.61 -5.34
C ALA A 118 -3.64 -7.03 -4.90
N ARG A 119 -2.76 -8.03 -5.14
CA ARG A 119 -2.95 -9.41 -4.63
C ARG A 119 -2.98 -9.45 -3.10
N ALA A 120 -2.13 -8.69 -2.41
CA ALA A 120 -2.17 -8.56 -0.95
C ALA A 120 -3.47 -7.89 -0.44
N LEU A 121 -4.05 -6.95 -1.20
CA LEU A 121 -5.35 -6.35 -0.86
C LEU A 121 -6.50 -7.38 -0.82
N ARG A 122 -6.38 -8.52 -1.50
CA ARG A 122 -7.38 -9.61 -1.39
C ARG A 122 -7.47 -10.21 0.01
N LEU A 123 -6.41 -10.10 0.83
CA LEU A 123 -6.48 -10.50 2.24
C LEU A 123 -7.54 -9.69 2.99
N VAL A 124 -7.68 -8.40 2.63
CA VAL A 124 -8.64 -7.48 3.24
C VAL A 124 -10.06 -7.80 2.77
N THR A 125 -10.27 -8.17 1.51
CA THR A 125 -11.62 -8.52 1.03
C THR A 125 -12.09 -9.86 1.60
N MET A 126 -11.17 -10.83 1.71
CA MET A 126 -11.41 -12.14 2.35
C MET A 126 -11.54 -12.04 3.87
N SER A 127 -11.17 -10.92 4.48
CA SER A 127 -11.38 -10.72 5.91
C SER A 127 -12.87 -10.75 6.26
N ASN A 128 -13.76 -10.43 5.32
CA ASN A 128 -15.21 -10.53 5.52
C ASN A 128 -15.72 -11.98 5.58
N THR A 129 -14.93 -12.99 5.17
CA THR A 129 -15.31 -14.40 5.32
C THR A 129 -14.96 -14.94 6.70
N LEU A 130 -14.08 -14.26 7.44
CA LEU A 130 -13.72 -14.59 8.80
C LEU A 130 -14.55 -13.71 9.75
N ALA A 131 -15.50 -14.31 10.47
CA ALA A 131 -16.41 -13.60 11.36
C ALA A 131 -15.70 -12.60 12.30
N SER A 132 -14.52 -12.97 12.83
CA SER A 132 -13.72 -12.09 13.70
C SER A 132 -13.16 -10.85 12.99
N LEU A 133 -12.73 -10.97 11.73
CA LEU A 133 -12.20 -9.84 10.97
C LEU A 133 -13.32 -8.98 10.37
N GLU A 134 -14.47 -9.57 10.06
CA GLU A 134 -15.68 -8.83 9.69
C GLU A 134 -16.14 -7.90 10.82
N LEU A 135 -16.11 -8.37 12.07
CA LEU A 135 -16.40 -7.53 13.24
C LEU A 135 -15.41 -6.37 13.36
N LEU A 136 -14.10 -6.63 13.18
CA LEU A 136 -13.08 -5.58 13.22
C LEU A 136 -13.26 -4.55 12.11
N THR A 137 -13.53 -4.97 10.88
CA THR A 137 -13.76 -4.05 9.75
C THR A 137 -15.03 -3.22 9.96
N LYS A 138 -16.10 -3.79 10.50
CA LYS A 138 -17.30 -3.03 10.89
C LYS A 138 -17.04 -2.04 12.01
N CYS A 139 -16.27 -2.42 13.03
CA CYS A 139 -15.83 -1.50 14.08
C CYS A 139 -14.99 -0.35 13.52
N LEU A 140 -14.06 -0.65 12.61
CA LEU A 140 -13.26 0.35 11.91
C LEU A 140 -14.14 1.29 11.10
N GLN A 141 -15.05 0.76 10.26
CA GLN A 141 -16.00 1.55 9.48
C GLN A 141 -16.86 2.47 10.36
N SER A 142 -17.38 1.95 11.47
CA SER A 142 -18.13 2.74 12.45
C SER A 142 -17.29 3.88 13.05
N SER A 143 -15.98 3.65 13.20
CA SER A 143 -15.06 4.64 13.78
C SER A 143 -14.61 5.71 12.79
N VAL A 144 -14.74 5.48 11.47
CA VAL A 144 -14.29 6.42 10.42
C VAL A 144 -14.98 7.77 10.57
N ASP A 145 -16.29 7.80 10.81
CA ASP A 145 -17.03 9.05 10.95
C ASP A 145 -16.53 9.86 12.15
N MET A 146 -16.37 9.21 13.31
CA MET A 146 -15.84 9.86 14.51
C MET A 146 -14.40 10.36 14.31
N LEU A 147 -13.55 9.56 13.66
CA LEU A 147 -12.17 9.92 13.33
C LEU A 147 -12.13 11.11 12.38
N PHE A 148 -13.02 11.15 11.38
CA PHE A 148 -13.11 12.26 10.43
C PHE A 148 -13.49 13.56 11.13
N TRP A 149 -14.53 13.54 11.98
CA TRP A 149 -14.93 14.72 12.75
C TRP A 149 -13.85 15.16 13.75
N SER A 150 -13.17 14.22 14.39
CA SER A 150 -12.06 14.50 15.29
C SER A 150 -10.87 15.12 14.55
N PHE A 151 -10.53 14.60 13.38
CA PHE A 151 -9.48 15.14 12.51
C PHE A 151 -9.82 16.56 12.03
N CYS A 152 -11.07 16.79 11.63
CA CYS A 152 -11.56 18.11 11.22
C CYS A 152 -11.48 19.12 12.38
N LEU A 153 -11.91 18.73 13.58
CA LEU A 153 -11.84 19.56 14.78
C LEU A 153 -10.38 19.91 15.13
N LEU A 154 -9.49 18.92 15.16
CA LEU A 154 -8.07 19.12 15.44
C LEU A 154 -7.42 20.04 14.40
N THR A 155 -7.76 19.86 13.13
CA THR A 155 -7.29 20.73 12.04
C THR A 155 -7.75 22.17 12.25
N CYS A 156 -9.00 22.39 12.66
CA CYS A 156 -9.52 23.72 12.97
C CYS A 156 -8.79 24.38 14.15
N ILE A 157 -8.57 23.63 15.23
CA ILE A 157 -7.81 24.11 16.40
C ILE A 157 -6.37 24.45 15.99
N GLN A 158 -5.72 23.61 15.19
CA GLN A 158 -4.37 23.85 14.67
C GLN A 158 -4.30 25.11 13.79
N CYS A 159 -5.32 25.37 12.96
CA CYS A 159 -5.43 26.62 12.20
C CYS A 159 -5.51 27.86 13.10
N VAL A 160 -6.35 27.82 14.14
CA VAL A 160 -6.51 28.96 15.08
C VAL A 160 -5.23 29.18 15.87
N ALA A 161 -4.63 28.12 16.43
CA ALA A 161 -3.37 28.19 17.14
C ALA A 161 -2.26 28.77 16.24
N GLY A 162 -2.19 28.35 14.98
CA GLY A 162 -1.21 28.85 14.03
C GLY A 162 -1.39 30.33 13.69
N MET A 163 -2.63 30.82 13.56
CA MET A 163 -2.90 32.25 13.38
C MET A 163 -2.47 33.07 14.60
N VAL A 164 -2.73 32.58 15.82
CA VAL A 164 -2.33 33.25 17.06
C VAL A 164 -0.81 33.33 17.17
N VAL A 165 -0.10 32.22 16.98
CA VAL A 165 1.37 32.20 17.05
C VAL A 165 1.98 33.10 15.97
N SER A 166 1.46 33.08 14.75
CA SER A 166 1.94 33.96 13.68
C SER A 166 1.71 35.44 14.01
N ALA A 167 0.57 35.79 14.62
CA ALA A 167 0.28 37.16 15.06
C ALA A 167 1.21 37.60 16.21
N LEU A 168 1.50 36.72 17.17
CA LEU A 168 2.42 37.00 18.28
C LEU A 168 3.88 37.13 17.83
N CYS A 169 4.33 36.25 16.93
CA CYS A 169 5.69 36.33 16.38
C CYS A 169 5.87 37.54 15.45
N ARG A 170 4.79 38.10 14.90
CA ARG A 170 4.88 39.23 13.97
C ARG A 170 5.49 40.48 14.61
N SER A 171 5.15 40.78 15.86
CA SER A 171 5.75 41.92 16.59
C SER A 171 7.26 41.72 16.81
N PHE A 172 7.70 40.49 17.08
CA PHE A 172 9.11 40.13 17.21
C PHE A 172 9.87 40.20 15.87
N ILE A 173 9.21 39.80 14.78
CA ILE A 173 9.80 39.83 13.43
C ILE A 173 9.91 41.27 12.91
N GLU A 174 8.99 42.16 13.25
CA GLU A 174 8.96 43.56 12.75
C GLU A 174 9.90 44.50 13.53
N ASP A 175 10.31 44.15 14.76
CA ASP A 175 11.21 44.97 15.59
C ASP A 175 12.61 45.12 14.95
N PRO A 176 13.02 46.34 14.56
CA PRO A 176 14.33 46.60 13.95
C PRO A 176 15.50 46.49 14.95
N LEU A 177 15.24 46.46 16.25
CA LEU A 177 16.27 46.37 17.30
C LEU A 177 16.77 44.93 17.54
N GLN A 178 16.06 43.93 17.03
CA GLN A 178 16.40 42.51 17.19
C GLN A 178 17.39 42.01 16.13
N ASN A 179 18.22 41.03 16.51
CA ASN A 179 19.19 40.40 15.61
C ASN A 179 18.53 39.79 14.38
N ILE A 180 19.08 40.08 13.19
CA ILE A 180 18.53 39.66 11.90
C ILE A 180 18.46 38.12 11.77
N ASP A 181 19.45 37.40 12.31
CA ASP A 181 19.53 35.94 12.21
C ASP A 181 18.39 35.25 12.97
N VAL A 182 18.07 35.74 14.18
CA VAL A 182 16.97 35.22 15.00
C VAL A 182 15.61 35.54 14.36
N ARG A 183 15.47 36.73 13.74
CA ARG A 183 14.26 37.10 13.00
C ARG A 183 14.02 36.20 11.78
N GLN A 184 15.08 35.82 11.07
CA GLN A 184 14.99 34.89 9.93
C GLN A 184 14.59 33.48 10.36
N GLU A 185 15.11 33.01 11.50
CA GLU A 185 14.76 31.69 12.04
C GLU A 185 13.29 31.64 12.48
N VAL A 186 12.83 32.64 13.23
CA VAL A 186 11.41 32.74 13.63
C VAL A 186 10.50 32.90 12.41
N PHE A 187 10.92 33.62 11.37
CA PHE A 187 10.17 33.74 10.11
C PHE A 187 10.09 32.41 9.33
N ARG A 188 11.10 31.54 9.43
CA ARG A 188 11.10 30.23 8.75
C ARG A 188 9.98 29.32 9.26
N TYR A 189 9.71 29.34 10.57
CA TYR A 189 8.67 28.53 11.19
C TYR A 189 7.32 29.25 11.26
N TYR A 190 7.30 30.55 11.59
CA TYR A 190 6.06 31.27 11.94
C TYR A 190 5.70 32.44 11.01
N GLY A 191 6.50 32.69 9.97
CA GLY A 191 6.39 33.88 9.13
C GLY A 191 5.20 33.90 8.18
N THR A 192 4.61 32.74 7.85
CA THR A 192 3.43 32.65 6.99
C THR A 192 2.48 31.59 7.51
N PHE A 193 1.17 31.77 7.31
CA PHE A 193 0.14 30.83 7.77
C PHE A 193 0.42 29.36 7.41
N THR A 194 0.77 29.07 6.15
CA THR A 194 1.07 27.71 5.70
C THR A 194 2.28 27.09 6.42
N ARG A 195 3.30 27.90 6.71
CA ARG A 195 4.50 27.45 7.45
C ARG A 195 4.15 27.16 8.90
N THR A 196 3.40 28.05 9.55
CA THR A 196 2.96 27.84 10.93
C THR A 196 2.00 26.65 11.07
N PHE A 197 1.17 26.41 10.07
CA PHE A 197 0.22 25.30 10.08
C PHE A 197 0.89 23.94 9.85
N LEU A 198 1.96 23.87 9.04
CA LEU A 198 2.68 22.63 8.71
C LEU A 198 3.92 22.36 9.57
N SER A 199 4.35 23.34 10.37
CA SER A 199 5.47 23.22 11.31
C SER A 199 5.06 22.49 12.58
#